data_AF-C4IN64-F1
#
_entry.id   AF-C4IN64-F1
#
_cell.length_a   1.000
_cell.length_b   1.000
_cell.length_c   1.000
_cell.angle_alpha   90.00
_cell.angle_beta   90.00
_cell.angle_gamma   90.00
#
_symmetry.space_group_name_H-M   'P 1'
#
loop_
_entity.id
_entity.type
_entity.pdbx_description
1 polymer ?
#
loop_
_entity_poly.entity_id
_entity_poly.type
_entity_poly.pdbx_seq_one_letter_code
_entity_poly.pdbx_strand_id
1 'polypeptide(L)'
;MTDNKEKINKLDEKIKQLQAQKNSLIAREKEKERKARTKRLIEIGAIFDSIGIDTVEKANTLKSGFNNDDSFKSCINKIIIQNNKKE
;
A
#
# COMPACT_ATOMS: atom_id res chain seq x y z
N MET A 1 -12.53 -34.74 40.15
CA MET A 1 -12.74 -34.45 38.71
C MET A 1 -12.63 -32.95 38.45
N THR A 2 -11.45 -32.37 38.68
CA THR A 2 -11.26 -30.90 38.70
C THR A 2 -10.10 -30.46 37.80
N ASP A 3 -9.12 -31.34 37.58
CA ASP A 3 -7.93 -31.13 36.74
C ASP A 3 -8.19 -30.72 35.30
N ASN A 4 -9.20 -31.32 34.66
CA ASN A 4 -9.44 -31.06 33.23
C ASN A 4 -10.02 -29.67 32.98
N LYS A 5 -10.82 -29.13 33.90
CA LYS A 5 -11.43 -27.80 33.77
C LYS A 5 -10.39 -26.68 33.93
N GLU A 6 -9.45 -26.87 34.85
CA GLU A 6 -8.35 -25.93 35.07
C GLU A 6 -7.34 -25.93 33.90
N LYS A 7 -7.08 -27.11 33.31
CA LYS A 7 -6.26 -27.25 32.09
C LYS A 7 -6.92 -26.57 30.88
N ILE A 8 -8.24 -26.71 30.73
CA ILE A 8 -9.01 -26.04 29.66
C ILE A 8 -8.94 -24.51 29.84
N ASN A 9 -9.16 -23.99 31.04
CA ASN A 9 -9.06 -22.54 31.28
C ASN A 9 -7.68 -21.97 30.95
N LYS A 10 -6.60 -22.68 31.31
CA LYS A 10 -5.22 -22.28 30.97
C LYS A 10 -4.97 -22.29 29.46
N LEU A 11 -5.60 -23.19 28.71
CA LEU A 11 -5.52 -23.22 27.25
C LEU A 11 -6.30 -22.05 26.64
N ASP A 12 -7.49 -21.72 27.15
CA ASP A 12 -8.28 -20.57 26.67
C ASP A 12 -7.55 -19.24 26.90
N GLU A 13 -6.90 -19.07 28.05
CA GLU A 13 -6.07 -17.89 28.31
C GLU A 13 -4.89 -17.79 27.33
N LYS A 14 -4.22 -18.91 27.04
CA LYS A 14 -3.15 -18.94 26.02
C LYS A 14 -3.68 -18.61 24.62
N ILE A 15 -4.85 -19.10 24.24
CA ILE A 15 -5.48 -18.78 22.95
C ILE A 15 -5.76 -17.28 22.86
N LYS A 16 -6.31 -16.67 23.93
CA LYS A 16 -6.54 -15.22 23.98
C LYS A 16 -5.25 -14.42 23.85
N GLN A 17 -4.19 -14.82 24.54
CA GLN A 17 -2.88 -14.17 24.44
C GLN A 17 -2.30 -14.28 23.02
N LEU A 18 -2.37 -15.46 22.41
CA LEU A 18 -1.89 -15.68 21.04
C LEU A 18 -2.71 -14.90 20.01
N GLN A 19 -4.04 -14.81 20.18
CA GLN A 19 -4.89 -13.97 19.34
C GLN A 19 -4.54 -12.48 19.45
N ALA A 20 -4.29 -11.99 20.67
CA ALA A 20 -3.87 -10.60 20.87
C ALA A 20 -2.52 -10.31 20.20
N GLN A 21 -1.56 -11.24 20.31
CA GLN A 21 -0.26 -11.13 19.63
C GLN A 21 -0.42 -11.13 18.11
N LYS A 22 -1.25 -12.03 17.56
CA LYS A 22 -1.55 -12.09 16.12
C LYS A 22 -2.13 -10.76 15.62
N ASN A 23 -3.11 -10.21 16.33
CA ASN A 23 -3.75 -8.95 15.93
C ASN A 23 -2.77 -7.77 16.01
N SER A 24 -1.88 -7.75 17.01
CA SER A 24 -0.83 -6.74 17.13
C SER A 24 0.17 -6.81 15.97
N LEU A 25 0.57 -8.01 15.54
CA LEU A 25 1.45 -8.19 14.38
C LEU A 25 0.78 -7.71 13.08
N ILE A 26 -0.48 -8.08 12.85
CA ILE A 26 -1.25 -7.61 11.68
C ILE A 26 -1.36 -6.08 11.66
N ALA A 27 -1.61 -5.46 12.82
CA ALA A 27 -1.68 -4.01 12.92
C ALA A 27 -0.33 -3.35 12.54
N ARG A 28 0.79 -3.91 13.02
CA ARG A 28 2.14 -3.43 12.69
C ARG A 28 2.47 -3.59 11.21
N GLU A 29 2.09 -4.69 10.58
CA GLU A 29 2.28 -4.88 9.13
C GLU A 29 1.49 -3.86 8.31
N LYS A 30 0.21 -3.67 8.65
CA LYS A 30 -0.63 -2.65 8.00
C LYS A 30 -0.06 -1.25 8.17
N GLU A 31 0.50 -0.93 9.33
CA GLU A 31 1.12 0.37 9.56
C GLU A 31 2.39 0.55 8.71
N LYS A 32 3.24 -0.47 8.62
CA LYS A 32 4.42 -0.46 7.74
C LYS A 32 4.02 -0.26 6.28
N GLU A 33 3.00 -0.99 5.82
CA GLU A 33 2.47 -0.87 4.47
C GLU A 33 1.95 0.55 4.19
N ARG A 34 1.21 1.14 5.13
CA ARG A 34 0.72 2.53 5.02
C ARG A 34 1.87 3.54 4.96
N LYS A 35 2.91 3.37 5.77
CA LYS A 35 4.10 4.23 5.76
C LYS A 35 4.85 4.11 4.43
N ALA A 36 5.07 2.89 3.94
CA ALA A 36 5.71 2.65 2.65
C ALA A 36 4.91 3.25 1.48
N ARG A 37 3.58 3.04 1.48
CA ARG A 37 2.69 3.63 0.48
C ARG A 37 2.71 5.16 0.50
N THR A 38 2.64 5.76 1.69
CA THR A 38 2.65 7.22 1.84
C THR A 38 3.96 7.81 1.36
N LYS A 39 5.10 7.20 1.75
CA LYS A 39 6.43 7.60 1.28
C LYS A 39 6.51 7.54 -0.25
N ARG A 40 6.09 6.44 -0.87
CA ARG A 40 6.08 6.27 -2.33
C ARG A 40 5.22 7.34 -3.02
N LEU A 41 4.04 7.65 -2.46
CA LEU A 41 3.16 8.69 -3.02
C LEU A 41 3.77 10.08 -2.93
N ILE A 42 4.47 10.40 -1.83
CA ILE A 42 5.18 11.67 -1.66
C ILE A 42 6.33 11.78 -2.66
N GLU A 43 7.14 10.73 -2.81
CA GLU A 43 8.26 10.70 -3.76
C GLU A 43 7.77 10.88 -5.20
N ILE A 44 6.72 10.14 -5.59
CA ILE A 44 6.10 10.31 -6.91
C ILE A 44 5.52 11.73 -7.04
N GLY A 45 4.79 12.21 -6.04
CA GLY A 45 4.23 13.56 -6.03
C GLY A 45 5.29 14.63 -6.24
N ALA A 46 6.43 14.53 -5.56
CA ALA A 46 7.56 15.46 -5.71
C ALA A 46 8.17 15.43 -7.13
N ILE A 47 8.26 14.24 -7.76
CA ILE A 47 8.70 14.13 -9.15
C ILE A 47 7.71 14.83 -10.10
N PHE A 48 6.41 14.62 -9.90
CA PHE A 48 5.38 15.28 -10.70
C PHE A 48 5.35 16.80 -10.50
N ASP A 49 5.55 17.26 -9.27
CA ASP A 49 5.69 18.67 -8.92
C ASP A 49 6.88 19.31 -9.67
N SER A 50 8.02 18.61 -9.73
CA SER A 50 9.23 19.09 -10.42
C SER A 50 9.06 19.29 -11.94
N ILE A 51 8.10 18.61 -12.57
CA ILE A 51 7.77 18.78 -14.00
C ILE A 51 6.58 19.73 -14.23
N GLY A 52 6.12 20.42 -13.18
CA GLY A 52 5.08 21.45 -13.25
C GLY A 52 3.65 20.97 -13.01
N ILE A 53 3.47 19.72 -12.55
CA ILE A 53 2.17 19.16 -12.14
C ILE A 53 2.08 19.27 -10.61
N ASP A 54 1.86 20.50 -10.17
CA ASP A 54 1.87 20.97 -8.78
C ASP A 54 0.45 21.06 -8.17
N THR A 55 -0.60 20.98 -9.01
CA THR A 55 -2.00 21.05 -8.58
C THR A 55 -2.81 19.83 -8.97
N VAL A 56 -3.86 19.56 -8.18
CA VAL A 56 -4.84 18.49 -8.44
C VAL A 56 -5.54 18.70 -9.80
N GLU A 57 -5.79 19.95 -10.19
CA GLU A 57 -6.42 20.30 -11.46
C GLU A 57 -5.53 19.95 -12.67
N LYS A 58 -4.23 20.27 -12.61
CA LYS A 58 -3.26 19.89 -13.65
C LYS A 58 -3.12 18.37 -13.72
N ALA A 59 -3.07 17.69 -12.57
CA ALA A 59 -3.02 16.22 -12.52
C ALA A 59 -4.28 15.57 -13.13
N ASN A 60 -5.46 16.13 -12.87
CA ASN A 60 -6.72 15.65 -13.45
C ASN A 60 -6.81 15.92 -14.96
N THR A 61 -6.33 17.08 -15.40
CA THR A 61 -6.23 17.40 -16.83
C THR A 61 -5.28 16.45 -17.54
N LEU A 62 -4.12 16.16 -16.95
CA LEU A 62 -3.17 15.16 -17.46
C LEU A 62 -3.80 13.78 -17.54
N LYS A 63 -4.51 13.34 -16.49
CA LYS A 63 -5.22 12.05 -16.49
C LYS A 63 -6.27 11.97 -17.60
N SER A 64 -6.97 13.08 -17.85
CA SER A 64 -7.97 13.16 -18.90
C SER A 64 -7.31 13.13 -20.28
N GLY A 65 -6.22 13.87 -20.48
CA GLY A 65 -5.40 13.83 -21.69
C GLY A 65 -4.85 12.43 -21.96
N PHE A 66 -4.37 11.73 -20.94
CA PHE A 66 -3.91 10.33 -21.04
C PHE A 66 -5.00 9.37 -21.51
N ASN A 67 -6.25 9.58 -21.11
CA ASN A 67 -7.35 8.72 -21.53
C ASN A 67 -7.88 9.04 -22.92
N ASN A 68 -7.76 10.30 -23.36
CA ASN A 68 -8.37 10.80 -24.59
C ASN A 68 -7.42 10.81 -25.80
N ASP A 69 -6.10 10.77 -25.57
CA ASP A 69 -5.09 10.76 -26.64
C ASP A 69 -4.36 9.42 -26.70
N ASP A 70 -4.64 8.64 -27.74
CA ASP A 70 -4.03 7.33 -27.98
C ASP A 70 -2.52 7.40 -28.24
N SER A 71 -2.03 8.48 -28.84
CA SER A 71 -0.59 8.68 -29.10
C SER A 71 0.13 8.96 -27.79
N PHE A 72 -0.44 9.82 -26.94
CA PHE A 72 0.08 10.10 -25.61
C PHE A 72 0.04 8.87 -24.70
N LYS A 73 -1.08 8.14 -24.71
CA LYS A 73 -1.25 6.86 -24.00
C LYS A 73 -0.22 5.82 -24.43
N SER A 74 0.02 5.68 -25.74
CA SER A 74 1.03 4.79 -26.30
C SER A 74 2.44 5.19 -25.89
N CYS A 75 2.75 6.49 -25.91
CA CYS A 75 4.05 7.02 -25.48
C CYS A 75 4.35 6.67 -24.01
N ILE A 76 3.42 6.97 -23.11
CA ILE A 76 3.59 6.68 -21.68
C ILE A 76 3.62 5.17 -21.40
N ASN A 77 2.80 4.37 -22.09
CA ASN A 77 2.82 2.91 -21.95
C ASN A 77 4.17 2.31 -22.37
N LYS A 78 4.82 2.85 -23.41
CA LYS A 78 6.18 2.42 -23.79
C LYS A 78 7.19 2.69 -22.66
N ILE A 79 7.10 3.85 -21.99
CA ILE A 79 7.97 4.20 -20.86
C ILE A 79 7.73 3.25 -19.68
N ILE A 80 6.47 2.92 -19.37
CA ILE A 80 6.13 1.97 -18.28
C ILE A 80 6.69 0.58 -18.59
N ILE A 81 6.48 0.06 -19.80
CA ILE A 81 6.93 -1.28 -20.21
C ILE A 81 8.46 -1.38 -20.24
N GLN A 82 9.17 -0.33 -20.67
CA GLN A 82 10.64 -0.33 -20.70
C GLN A 82 11.27 -0.43 -19.31
N ASN A 83 10.65 0.16 -18.28
CA ASN A 83 11.15 0.07 -16.92
C ASN A 83 10.91 -1.29 -16.27
N ASN A 84 9.79 -1.97 -16.60
CA ASN A 84 9.49 -3.33 -16.11
C ASN A 84 10.34 -4.43 -16.77
N LYS A 85 11.09 -4.14 -17.85
CA LYS A 85 12.00 -5.09 -18.51
C LYS A 85 13.45 -5.01 -18.00
N LYS A 86 13.75 -4.08 -17.10
CA LYS A 86 15.09 -3.86 -16.54
C LYS A 86 15.27 -4.44 -15.13
N GLU A 87 14.24 -5.07 -14.58
CA GLU A 87 14.29 -5.97 -13.41
C GLU A 87 14.31 -7.42 -13.89
#